data_AF-A0ABD3JLL7-F1
#
_entry.id   AF-A0ABD3JLL7-F1
#
_cell.length_a   1.000
_cell.length_b   1.000
_cell.length_c   1.000
_cell.angle_alpha   90.00
_cell.angle_beta   90.00
_cell.angle_gamma   90.00
#
_symmetry.space_group_name_H-M   'P 1'
#
loop_
_entity.id
_entity.type
_entity.pdbx_description
1 polymer ?
#
loop_
_entity_poly.entity_id
_entity_poly.type
_entity_poly.pdbx_seq_one_letter_code
_entity_poly.pdbx_strand_id
1 'polypeptide(L)'
;MDFDLNTNFRGVFDRILEVATTGKLRPGEMVRKVFVFSDMGFDQASSNQWETDYEAITRKFGESGYGAAVLQIVFWNLRDSMLTPVATKQARVALVSGFSKNLMKMFREDEGDLSPLAVI
;
A
#
# COMPACT_ATOMS: atom_id res chain seq x y z
N MET A 1 -0.14 28.70 0.61
CA MET A 1 -0.43 27.49 1.39
C MET A 1 0.44 26.41 0.80
N ASP A 2 1.55 26.10 1.45
CA ASP A 2 2.34 24.93 1.10
C ASP A 2 1.58 23.72 1.62
N PHE A 3 0.78 23.13 0.76
CA PHE A 3 0.27 21.79 1.03
C PHE A 3 1.49 20.87 0.96
N ASP A 4 1.81 20.21 2.07
CA ASP A 4 2.71 19.07 2.06
C ASP A 4 1.97 17.95 1.31
N LEU A 5 2.05 17.99 -0.04
CA LEU A 5 1.26 17.17 -0.96
C LEU A 5 1.70 15.70 -1.00
N ASN A 6 2.63 15.31 -0.12
CA ASN A 6 3.19 13.98 -0.06
C ASN A 6 2.44 13.11 0.95
N THR A 7 2.24 11.85 0.60
CA THR A 7 1.67 10.81 1.45
C THR A 7 2.74 10.26 2.40
N ASN A 8 2.46 10.37 3.70
CA ASN A 8 3.29 9.78 4.75
C ASN A 8 2.97 8.29 4.94
N PHE A 9 3.55 7.43 4.08
CA PHE A 9 3.34 5.99 4.16
C PHE A 9 3.79 5.39 5.49
N ARG A 10 4.94 5.85 6.03
CA ARG A 10 5.43 5.39 7.33
C ARG A 10 4.40 5.61 8.44
N GLY A 11 3.73 6.75 8.48
CA GLY A 11 2.67 7.05 9.44
C GLY A 11 1.48 6.08 9.35
N VAL A 12 1.12 5.63 8.15
CA VAL A 12 0.06 4.62 7.96
C VAL A 12 0.45 3.28 8.60
N PHE A 13 1.67 2.80 8.35
CA PHE A 13 2.16 1.55 8.94
C PHE A 13 2.30 1.65 10.46
N ASP A 14 2.81 2.78 10.96
CA ASP A 14 2.93 3.05 12.40
C ASP A 14 1.56 3.00 13.08
N ARG A 15 0.53 3.60 12.46
CA ARG A 15 -0.83 3.59 13.02
C ARG A 15 -1.45 2.19 13.03
N ILE A 16 -1.27 1.42 11.96
CA ILE A 16 -1.76 0.03 11.90
C ILE A 16 -1.08 -0.82 12.98
N LEU A 17 0.24 -0.68 13.13
CA LEU A 17 1.01 -1.41 14.13
C LEU A 17 0.59 -1.03 15.56
N GLU A 18 0.34 0.25 15.82
CA GLU A 18 -0.16 0.74 17.11
C GLU A 18 -1.52 0.11 17.46
N VAL A 19 -2.46 0.08 16.51
CA VAL A 19 -3.77 -0.54 16.71
C VAL A 19 -3.64 -2.04 16.93
N ALA A 20 -2.79 -2.72 16.16
CA ALA A 20 -2.56 -4.16 16.28
C ALA A 20 -1.92 -4.55 17.62
N THR A 21 -0.92 -3.80 18.06
CA THR A 21 -0.24 -4.02 19.34
C THR A 21 -1.17 -3.75 20.52
N THR A 22 -1.92 -2.64 20.48
CA THR A 22 -2.93 -2.29 21.50
C THR A 22 -4.04 -3.34 21.57
N GLY A 23 -4.53 -3.80 20.42
CA GLY A 23 -5.55 -4.84 20.29
C GLY A 23 -5.05 -6.26 20.52
N LYS A 24 -3.72 -6.46 20.67
CA LYS A 24 -3.07 -7.77 20.80
C LYS A 24 -3.46 -8.75 19.69
N LEU A 25 -3.50 -8.27 18.46
CA LEU A 25 -3.82 -9.10 17.30
C LEU A 25 -2.80 -10.24 17.16
N ARG A 26 -3.24 -11.39 16.67
CA ARG A 26 -2.32 -12.42 16.20
C ARG A 26 -1.78 -12.00 14.83
N PRO A 27 -0.56 -12.45 14.43
CA PRO A 27 -0.04 -12.14 13.10
C PRO A 27 -0.97 -12.50 11.94
N GLY A 28 -1.81 -13.53 12.08
CA GLY A 28 -2.81 -13.91 11.08
C GLY A 28 -4.02 -12.98 10.99
N GLU A 29 -4.22 -12.09 11.96
CA GLU A 29 -5.30 -11.10 12.02
C GLU A 29 -4.85 -9.72 11.52
N MET A 30 -3.56 -9.59 11.19
CA MET A 30 -3.00 -8.37 10.62
C MET A 30 -3.57 -8.11 9.24
N VAL A 31 -3.84 -6.84 8.95
CA VAL A 31 -4.12 -6.38 7.59
C VAL A 31 -2.93 -6.76 6.70
N ARG A 32 -3.20 -7.34 5.53
CA ARG A 32 -2.14 -7.82 4.62
C ARG A 32 -1.81 -6.84 3.50
N LYS A 33 -2.80 -6.05 3.08
CA LYS A 33 -2.70 -5.12 1.95
C LYS A 33 -3.35 -3.78 2.29
N VAL A 34 -2.72 -2.70 1.86
CA VAL A 34 -3.28 -1.34 1.89
C VAL A 34 -3.39 -0.84 0.46
N PHE A 35 -4.59 -0.44 0.06
CA PHE A 35 -4.84 0.16 -1.25
C PHE A 35 -4.77 1.68 -1.14
N VAL A 36 -3.99 2.30 -2.03
CA VAL A 36 -3.80 3.74 -2.07
C VAL A 36 -4.20 4.22 -3.46
N PHE A 37 -5.26 5.02 -3.52
CA PHE A 37 -5.75 5.60 -4.76
C PHE A 37 -5.23 7.03 -4.85
N SER A 38 -4.51 7.36 -5.91
CA SER A 38 -3.91 8.68 -6.11
C SER A 38 -4.03 9.11 -7.57
N ASP A 39 -3.98 10.41 -7.82
CA ASP A 39 -3.80 10.98 -9.15
C ASP A 39 -2.33 11.32 -9.45
N MET A 40 -1.41 10.99 -8.53
CA MET A 40 0.04 11.18 -8.64
C MET A 40 0.77 9.84 -8.80
N GLY A 41 2.01 9.88 -9.31
CA GLY A 41 2.88 8.69 -9.29
C GLY A 41 3.40 8.39 -7.88
N PHE A 42 3.67 7.12 -7.56
CA PHE A 42 4.13 6.71 -6.23
C PHE A 42 5.39 7.45 -5.77
N ASP A 43 6.37 7.62 -6.65
CA ASP A 43 7.63 8.32 -6.33
C ASP A 43 7.42 9.82 -6.05
N GLN A 44 6.34 10.41 -6.57
CA GLN A 44 5.96 11.80 -6.28
C GLN A 44 5.11 11.89 -5.01
N ALA A 45 4.32 10.85 -4.74
CA ALA A 45 3.49 10.80 -3.55
C ALA A 45 4.30 10.43 -2.29
N SER A 46 5.43 9.74 -2.40
CA SER A 46 6.21 9.35 -1.21
C SER A 46 7.00 10.53 -0.65
N SER A 47 6.82 10.83 0.64
CA SER A 47 7.59 11.89 1.32
C SER A 47 9.09 11.58 1.43
N ASN A 48 9.47 10.30 1.47
CA ASN A 48 10.86 9.84 1.57
C ASN A 48 11.18 8.78 0.50
N GLN A 49 12.46 8.40 0.41
CA GLN A 49 12.85 7.21 -0.34
C GLN A 49 12.21 5.96 0.28
N TRP A 50 11.44 5.22 -0.52
CA TRP A 50 10.68 4.07 -0.06
C TRP A 50 11.54 2.99 0.61
N GLU A 51 12.77 2.76 0.13
CA GLU A 51 13.68 1.77 0.69
C GLU A 51 13.97 2.03 2.17
N THR A 52 14.31 3.28 2.52
CA THR A 52 14.56 3.70 3.91
C THR A 52 13.32 3.55 4.79
N ASP A 53 12.15 3.96 4.29
CA ASP A 53 10.89 3.83 5.02
C ASP A 53 10.54 2.34 5.21
N TYR A 54 10.74 1.52 4.19
CA TYR A 54 10.46 0.09 4.22
C TYR A 54 11.38 -0.66 5.19
N GLU A 55 12.65 -0.31 5.27
CA GLU A 55 13.58 -0.84 6.27
C GLU A 55 13.12 -0.50 7.69
N ALA A 56 12.76 0.76 7.94
CA ALA A 56 12.27 1.22 9.23
C ALA A 56 10.96 0.51 9.63
N ILE A 57 10.03 0.35 8.68
CA ILE A 57 8.77 -0.38 8.86
C ILE A 57 9.06 -1.84 9.21
N THR A 58 9.90 -2.51 8.42
CA THR A 58 10.22 -3.94 8.60
C THR A 58 10.83 -4.17 9.98
N ARG A 59 11.75 -3.30 10.40
CA ARG A 59 12.35 -3.35 11.74
C ARG A 59 11.30 -3.24 12.84
N LYS A 60 10.43 -2.22 12.80
CA LYS A 60 9.38 -2.00 13.81
C LYS A 60 8.40 -3.17 13.91
N PHE A 61 7.98 -3.70 12.76
CA PHE A 61 7.10 -4.87 12.71
C PHE A 61 7.80 -6.10 13.29
N GLY A 62 9.08 -6.30 12.99
CA GLY A 62 9.90 -7.36 13.58
C GLY A 62 10.00 -7.26 15.11
N GLU A 63 10.36 -6.08 15.62
CA GLU A 63 10.47 -5.79 17.06
C GLU A 63 9.13 -5.97 17.80
N SER A 64 8.01 -5.78 17.12
CA SER A 64 6.65 -5.94 17.67
C SER A 64 6.08 -7.37 17.51
N GLY A 65 6.85 -8.31 16.98
CA GLY A 65 6.40 -9.71 16.78
C GLY A 65 5.58 -9.96 15.50
N TYR A 66 5.49 -8.98 14.60
CA TYR A 66 4.72 -9.03 13.35
C TYR A 66 5.60 -9.07 12.09
N GLY A 67 6.87 -9.48 12.18
CA GLY A 67 7.81 -9.47 11.05
C GLY A 67 7.34 -10.27 9.81
N ALA A 68 6.56 -11.34 10.01
CA ALA A 68 5.97 -12.11 8.90
C ALA A 68 4.72 -11.45 8.28
N ALA A 69 4.17 -10.43 8.94
CA ALA A 69 2.92 -9.76 8.60
C ALA A 69 3.13 -8.28 8.18
N VAL A 70 4.31 -7.94 7.68
CA VAL A 70 4.55 -6.62 7.06
C VAL A 70 3.62 -6.46 5.86
N LEU A 71 2.87 -5.38 5.83
CA LEU A 71 1.83 -5.15 4.83
C LEU A 71 2.42 -4.85 3.44
N GLN A 72 1.65 -5.14 2.41
CA GLN A 72 1.92 -4.71 1.04
C GLN A 72 1.12 -3.44 0.70
N ILE A 73 1.74 -2.49 0.01
CA ILE A 73 1.03 -1.36 -0.61
C ILE A 73 0.61 -1.75 -2.02
N VAL A 74 -0.65 -1.53 -2.37
CA VAL A 74 -1.14 -1.52 -3.75
C VAL A 74 -1.48 -0.08 -4.09
N PHE A 75 -0.60 0.58 -4.83
CA PHE A 75 -0.75 1.99 -5.19
C PHE A 75 -1.33 2.09 -6.59
N TRP A 76 -2.47 2.76 -6.72
CA TRP A 76 -3.22 2.89 -7.96
C TRP A 76 -3.29 4.36 -8.39
N ASN A 77 -2.59 4.68 -9.47
CA ASN A 77 -2.69 5.95 -10.17
C ASN A 77 -3.92 5.99 -11.10
N LEU A 78 -4.89 6.84 -10.77
CA LEU A 78 -6.16 7.00 -11.48
C LEU A 78 -6.13 8.09 -12.57
N ARG A 79 -5.05 8.88 -12.66
CA ARG A 79 -4.92 9.96 -13.67
C ARG A 79 -4.71 9.40 -15.07
N ASP A 80 -4.11 8.22 -15.18
CA ASP A 80 -3.85 7.58 -16.45
C ASP A 80 -5.11 6.90 -17.02
N SER A 81 -5.18 6.82 -18.35
CA SER A 81 -6.31 6.24 -19.08
C SER A 81 -6.12 4.76 -19.41
N MET A 82 -4.88 4.26 -19.38
CA MET A 82 -4.53 2.89 -19.76
C MET A 82 -4.24 2.04 -18.52
N LEU A 83 -5.00 0.95 -18.34
CA LEU A 83 -4.73 -0.04 -17.30
C LEU A 83 -3.43 -0.76 -17.59
N THR A 84 -2.36 -0.38 -16.88
CA THR A 84 -1.06 -1.03 -17.01
C THR A 84 -0.54 -1.40 -15.63
N PRO A 85 -0.35 -2.70 -15.36
CA PRO A 85 0.45 -3.12 -14.22
C PRO A 85 1.87 -2.61 -14.42
N VAL A 86 2.36 -1.78 -13.51
CA VAL A 86 3.72 -1.25 -13.60
C VAL A 86 4.61 -2.16 -12.76
N ALA A 87 5.56 -2.81 -13.41
CA ALA A 87 6.59 -3.57 -12.72
C ALA A 87 7.38 -2.60 -11.81
N THR A 88 7.33 -2.84 -10.50
CA THR A 88 8.09 -2.04 -9.53
C THR A 88 9.25 -2.83 -8.97
N LYS A 89 10.38 -2.15 -8.76
CA LYS A 89 11.55 -2.68 -8.05
C LYS A 89 11.43 -2.48 -6.53
N GLN A 90 10.41 -1.75 -6.08
CA GLN A 90 10.21 -1.40 -4.68
C GLN A 90 9.61 -2.60 -3.91
N ALA A 91 10.27 -2.97 -2.82
CA ALA A 91 9.82 -4.08 -1.98
C ALA A 91 8.42 -3.83 -1.43
N ARG A 92 7.54 -4.85 -1.55
CA ARG A 92 6.15 -4.83 -1.06
C ARG A 92 5.30 -3.65 -1.56
N VAL A 93 5.63 -3.09 -2.72
CA VAL A 93 4.75 -2.18 -3.45
C VAL A 93 4.28 -2.89 -4.71
N ALA A 94 3.02 -2.72 -5.07
CA ALA A 94 2.50 -3.02 -6.39
C ALA A 94 1.92 -1.73 -6.97
N LEU A 95 2.29 -1.42 -8.22
CA LEU A 95 1.84 -0.21 -8.90
C LEU A 95 0.82 -0.58 -9.98
N VAL A 96 -0.32 0.10 -9.95
CA VAL A 96 -1.40 -0.01 -10.93
C VAL A 96 -1.60 1.37 -11.54
N SER A 97 -1.55 1.51 -12.85
CA SER A 97 -1.96 2.73 -13.55
C SER A 97 -3.25 2.47 -14.32
N GLY A 98 -4.07 3.49 -14.53
CA GLY A 98 -5.24 3.44 -15.42
C GLY A 98 -6.59 3.39 -14.71
N PHE A 99 -7.55 4.20 -15.13
CA PHE A 99 -8.92 4.11 -14.60
C PHE A 99 -9.75 3.04 -15.31
N SER A 100 -10.34 2.10 -14.55
CA SER A 100 -11.30 1.13 -15.07
C SER A 100 -12.54 1.02 -14.18
N LYS A 101 -13.70 1.30 -14.76
CA LYS A 101 -15.00 1.15 -14.09
C LYS A 101 -15.24 -0.29 -13.65
N ASN A 102 -14.76 -1.27 -14.42
CA ASN A 102 -14.91 -2.69 -14.08
C ASN A 102 -14.03 -3.07 -12.89
N LEU A 103 -12.79 -2.59 -12.84
CA LEU A 103 -11.91 -2.86 -11.70
C LEU A 103 -12.40 -2.18 -10.42
N MET A 104 -12.93 -0.96 -10.52
CA MET A 104 -13.60 -0.27 -9.41
C MET A 104 -14.85 -1.01 -8.93
N LYS A 105 -15.60 -1.62 -9.86
CA LYS A 105 -16.77 -2.44 -9.54
C LYS A 105 -16.36 -3.75 -8.86
N MET A 106 -15.33 -4.43 -9.35
CA MET A 106 -14.75 -5.62 -8.71
C MET A 106 -14.20 -5.30 -7.31
N PHE A 107 -13.49 -4.18 -7.13
CA PHE A 107 -13.05 -3.72 -5.80
C PHE A 107 -14.22 -3.52 -4.83
N ARG A 108 -15.37 -3.07 -5.34
CA ARG A 108 -16.58 -2.83 -4.52
C ARG A 108 -17.35 -4.12 -4.24
N GLU A 109 -17.29 -5.09 -5.15
CA GLU A 109 -18.09 -6.32 -5.11
C GLU A 109 -17.34 -7.52 -4.51
N ASP A 110 -16.00 -7.48 -4.43
CA ASP A 110 -15.16 -8.59 -3.99
C ASP A 110 -14.50 -8.30 -2.62
N GLU A 111 -14.76 -9.16 -1.63
CA GLU A 111 -14.02 -9.24 -0.34
C GLU A 111 -12.70 -10.03 -0.48
N GLY A 112 -12.33 -10.42 -1.71
CA GLY A 112 -11.21 -11.30 -2.06
C GLY A 112 -9.94 -10.62 -2.59
N ASP A 113 -8.84 -11.38 -2.57
CA ASP A 113 -7.46 -10.92 -2.75
C ASP A 113 -7.17 -10.39 -4.17
N LEU A 114 -7.24 -9.07 -4.36
CA LEU A 114 -6.94 -8.43 -5.65
C LEU A 114 -5.47 -8.65 -6.04
N SER A 115 -5.27 -9.30 -7.20
CA SER A 115 -4.00 -9.47 -7.87
C SER A 115 -3.97 -8.58 -9.12
N PRO A 116 -2.97 -7.69 -9.30
CA PRO A 116 -2.82 -6.85 -10.50
C PRO A 116 -2.74 -7.65 -11.83
N LEU A 117 -2.38 -8.94 -11.77
CA LEU A 117 -2.32 -9.83 -12.94
C LEU A 117 -3.68 -10.39 -13.35
N ALA A 118 -4.70 -10.32 -12.50
CA ALA A 118 -6.06 -10.78 -12.81
C ALA A 118 -6.85 -9.73 -13.64
N VAL A 119 -6.22 -8.60 -13.97
CA VAL A 119 -6.85 -7.42 -14.57
C VAL A 119 -6.51 -7.27 -16.08
N ILE A 120 -5.58 -8.08 -16.60
CA ILE A 120 -5.18 -8.05 -18.02
C ILE A 120 -6.04 -9.02 -18.84
#